data_AF-A0AAU9MZ46-F1
#
_entry.id   AF-A0AAU9MZ46-F1
#
_cell.length_a   1.000
_cell.length_b   1.000
_cell.length_c   1.000
_cell.angle_alpha   90.00
_cell.angle_beta   90.00
_cell.angle_gamma   90.00
#
_symmetry.space_group_name_H-M   'P 1'
#
loop_
_entity.id
_entity.type
_entity.pdbx_description
1 polymer ?
#
loop_
_entity_poly.entity_id
_entity_poly.type
_entity_poly.pdbx_seq_one_letter_code
_entity_poly.pdbx_strand_id
1 'polypeptide(L)'
;MVLLEELGLRLERLEYHVREELNKAASRRMVVLHPLKNPGELDKWLDDLNSNSKVVIPCAYVVPSLKHVEVDDKFQFERLGYFVADKDSTPENLIFNRTVTLCDSFGKAWK
;
A
#
# COMPACT_ATOMS: atom_id res chain seq x y z
N MET A 1 14.67 -23.87 -26.00
CA MET A 1 14.77 -23.82 -24.52
C MET A 1 15.56 -22.60 -24.06
N VAL A 2 16.73 -22.29 -24.65
CA VAL A 2 17.55 -21.10 -24.32
C VAL A 2 16.84 -19.75 -24.58
N LEU A 3 16.00 -19.67 -25.62
CA LEU A 3 15.28 -18.42 -25.96
C LEU A 3 14.17 -18.03 -24.96
N LEU A 4 13.60 -18.98 -24.20
CA LEU A 4 12.53 -18.68 -23.24
C LEU A 4 13.09 -18.08 -21.94
N GLU A 5 14.27 -18.52 -21.50
CA GLU A 5 14.96 -17.94 -20.34
C GLU A 5 15.48 -16.52 -20.63
N GLU A 6 16.02 -16.27 -21.82
CA GLU A 6 16.45 -14.92 -22.22
C GLU A 6 15.28 -13.92 -22.38
N LEU A 7 14.10 -14.39 -22.77
CA LEU A 7 12.88 -13.57 -22.82
C LEU A 7 12.33 -13.30 -21.41
N GLY A 8 12.38 -14.28 -20.51
CA GLY A 8 12.03 -14.11 -19.09
C GLY A 8 12.92 -13.09 -18.38
N LEU A 9 14.25 -13.21 -18.53
CA LEU A 9 15.21 -12.24 -18.00
C LEU A 9 15.04 -10.83 -18.57
N ARG A 10 14.59 -10.71 -19.83
CA ARG A 10 14.25 -9.40 -20.44
C ARG A 10 12.96 -8.81 -19.88
N LEU A 11 11.96 -9.63 -19.60
CA LEU A 11 10.68 -9.21 -19.03
C LEU A 11 10.86 -8.74 -17.58
N GLU A 12 11.58 -9.50 -16.75
CA GLU A 12 11.87 -9.09 -15.37
C GLU A 12 12.66 -7.78 -15.31
N ARG A 13 13.63 -7.60 -16.22
CA ARG A 13 14.43 -6.38 -16.30
C ARG A 13 13.63 -5.18 -16.81
N LEU A 14 12.64 -5.42 -17.67
CA LEU A 14 11.68 -4.43 -18.15
C LEU A 14 10.72 -4.02 -17.03
N GLU A 15 10.16 -4.99 -16.30
CA GLU A 15 9.30 -4.74 -15.14
C GLU A 15 10.04 -3.98 -14.04
N TYR A 16 11.31 -4.32 -13.78
CA TYR A 16 12.16 -3.60 -12.84
C TYR A 16 12.34 -2.13 -13.26
N HIS A 17 12.69 -1.88 -14.52
CA HIS A 17 12.86 -0.50 -15.02
C HIS A 17 11.55 0.28 -15.01
N VAL A 18 10.43 -0.35 -15.39
CA VAL A 18 9.11 0.27 -15.33
C VAL A 18 8.73 0.61 -13.89
N ARG A 19 8.98 -0.28 -12.90
CA ARG A 19 8.74 0.00 -11.48
C ARG A 19 9.65 1.11 -10.94
N GLU A 20 10.93 1.12 -11.30
CA GLU A 20 11.90 2.16 -10.89
C GLU A 20 11.49 3.53 -11.43
N GLU A 21 11.20 3.61 -12.73
CA GLU A 21 10.78 4.85 -13.37
C GLU A 21 9.44 5.34 -12.84
N LEU A 22 8.46 4.45 -12.64
CA LEU A 22 7.20 4.82 -11.99
C LEU A 22 7.41 5.26 -10.54
N ASN A 23 8.34 4.66 -9.79
CA ASN A 23 8.62 5.09 -8.41
C ASN A 23 9.32 6.45 -8.31
N LYS A 24 10.13 6.81 -9.31
CA LYS A 24 10.84 8.11 -9.38
C LYS A 24 9.95 9.21 -9.96
N ALA A 25 9.16 8.90 -10.98
CA ALA A 25 8.37 9.87 -11.72
C ALA A 25 6.94 10.03 -11.19
N ALA A 26 6.37 9.00 -10.53
CA ALA A 26 5.03 9.15 -9.95
C ALA A 26 5.11 10.09 -8.75
N SER A 27 4.44 11.23 -8.87
CA SER A 27 4.23 12.16 -7.76
C SER A 27 3.52 11.41 -6.63
N ARG A 28 4.28 10.98 -5.61
CA ARG A 28 3.73 10.30 -4.42
C ARG A 28 2.88 11.30 -3.64
N ARG A 29 1.60 11.40 -3.97
CA ARG A 29 0.63 12.13 -3.16
C ARG A 29 0.28 11.28 -1.95
N MET A 30 0.80 11.66 -0.79
CA MET A 30 0.29 11.18 0.48
C MET A 30 -1.16 11.67 0.60
N VAL A 31 -2.11 10.74 0.56
CA VAL A 31 -3.53 11.02 0.76
C VAL A 31 -3.86 10.71 2.20
N VAL A 32 -4.25 11.72 2.97
CA VAL A 32 -4.88 11.52 4.28
C VAL A 32 -6.22 10.85 4.00
N LEU A 33 -6.41 9.62 4.48
CA LEU A 33 -7.69 8.93 4.39
C LEU A 33 -8.66 9.63 5.37
N HIS A 34 -9.76 10.14 4.84
CA HIS A 34 -10.78 10.93 5.55
C HIS A 34 -10.18 12.22 6.15
N PRO A 35 -9.65 13.13 5.32
CA PRO A 35 -9.29 14.44 5.83
C PRO A 35 -10.58 15.08 6.31
N LEU A 36 -10.56 15.64 7.53
CA LEU A 36 -11.63 16.56 7.87
C LEU A 36 -11.68 17.66 6.83
N LYS A 37 -12.90 18.14 6.56
CA LYS A 37 -13.10 19.17 5.56
C LYS A 37 -12.31 20.44 5.93
N ASN A 38 -12.20 20.74 7.24
CA ASN A 38 -11.41 21.83 7.84
C ASN A 38 -10.79 21.38 9.20
N PRO A 39 -9.63 20.69 9.22
CA PRO A 39 -8.97 20.32 10.47
C PRO A 39 -8.42 21.58 11.17
N GLY A 40 -8.79 21.79 12.44
CA GLY A 40 -8.31 22.92 13.26
C GLY A 40 -9.23 24.15 13.24
N GLU A 41 -10.44 24.06 12.68
CA GLU A 41 -11.45 25.12 12.80
C GLU A 41 -12.21 25.09 14.13
N LEU A 42 -12.21 23.94 14.82
CA LEU A 42 -12.80 23.83 16.15
C LEU A 42 -11.83 24.35 17.22
N ASP A 43 -12.36 25.05 18.23
CA ASP A 43 -11.61 25.47 19.43
C ASP A 43 -10.91 24.31 20.14
N LYS A 44 -11.39 23.07 19.92
CA LYS A 44 -10.79 21.82 20.37
C LYS A 44 -10.41 20.94 19.18
N TRP A 45 -9.21 21.16 18.65
CA TRP A 45 -8.61 20.37 17.57
C TRP A 45 -8.54 18.84 17.81
N LEU A 46 -8.67 18.38 19.06
CA LEU A 46 -8.74 16.95 19.38
C LEU A 46 -10.05 16.31 18.92
N ASP A 47 -11.13 17.08 18.89
CA ASP A 47 -12.45 16.63 18.41
C ASP A 47 -12.45 16.44 16.88
N ASP A 48 -11.43 16.99 16.23
CA ASP A 48 -11.19 16.91 14.80
C ASP A 48 -10.40 15.64 14.37
N LEU A 49 -10.08 14.74 15.30
CA LEU A 49 -9.35 13.52 14.97
C LEU A 49 -10.28 12.43 14.41
N ASN A 50 -9.91 11.88 13.25
CA ASN A 50 -10.60 10.72 12.71
C ASN A 50 -10.32 9.48 13.58
N SER A 51 -11.34 9.04 14.32
CA SER A 51 -11.30 7.82 15.14
C SER A 51 -11.07 6.54 14.32
N ASN A 52 -11.39 6.57 13.02
CA ASN A 52 -11.17 5.46 12.08
C ASN A 52 -9.88 5.60 11.25
N SER A 53 -8.94 6.46 11.68
CA SER A 53 -7.65 6.67 10.98
C SER A 53 -6.77 5.42 10.96
N LYS A 54 -6.97 4.51 11.91
CA LYS A 54 -6.26 3.23 11.99
C LYS A 54 -7.26 2.10 12.24
N VAL A 55 -7.30 1.15 11.31
CA VAL A 55 -8.06 -0.09 11.44
C VAL A 55 -7.07 -1.25 11.38
N VAL A 56 -7.05 -2.08 12.42
CA VAL A 56 -6.19 -3.26 12.50
C VAL A 56 -7.04 -4.49 12.19
N ILE A 57 -6.58 -5.31 11.25
CA ILE A 57 -7.24 -6.58 10.88
C ILE A 57 -6.36 -7.71 11.41
N PRO A 58 -6.69 -8.32 12.56
CA PRO A 58 -5.92 -9.44 13.09
C PRO A 58 -6.16 -10.71 12.29
N CYS A 59 -5.19 -11.62 12.30
CA CYS A 59 -5.31 -12.97 11.72
C CYS A 59 -5.70 -12.97 10.23
N ALA A 60 -5.18 -12.02 9.45
CA ALA A 60 -5.38 -12.00 8.01
C ALA A 60 -4.59 -13.12 7.31
N TYR A 61 -5.19 -13.72 6.28
CA TYR A 61 -4.51 -14.71 5.45
C TYR A 61 -3.76 -14.03 4.31
N VAL A 62 -2.54 -14.51 4.06
CA VAL A 62 -1.69 -14.07 2.96
C VAL A 62 -1.18 -15.27 2.18
N VAL A 63 -0.70 -15.03 0.97
CA VAL A 63 -0.14 -16.10 0.12
C VAL A 63 1.21 -16.58 0.68
N PRO A 64 1.56 -17.88 0.53
CA PRO A 64 2.81 -18.42 1.05
C PRO A 64 4.09 -17.79 0.49
N SER A 65 4.02 -17.15 -0.68
CA SER A 65 5.16 -16.46 -1.30
C SER A 65 5.64 -15.24 -0.50
N LEU A 66 4.83 -14.72 0.42
CA LEU A 66 5.18 -13.57 1.26
C LEU A 66 5.95 -13.95 2.53
N LYS A 67 6.34 -15.22 2.71
CA LYS A 67 7.09 -15.69 3.89
C LYS A 67 8.45 -15.02 4.09
N HIS A 68 9.09 -14.58 3.01
CA HIS A 68 10.45 -14.01 3.02
C HIS A 68 10.44 -12.53 2.66
N VAL A 69 9.39 -11.83 3.11
CA VAL A 69 9.25 -10.40 2.86
C VAL A 69 10.25 -9.62 3.71
N GLU A 70 10.91 -8.64 3.10
CA GLU A 70 11.78 -7.70 3.79
C GLU A 70 10.98 -6.45 4.19
N VAL A 71 11.46 -5.72 5.20
CA VAL A 71 10.88 -4.43 5.56
C VAL A 71 10.90 -3.49 4.35
N ASP A 72 9.85 -2.69 4.20
CA ASP A 72 9.63 -1.77 3.08
C ASP A 72 9.33 -2.40 1.71
N ASP A 73 9.22 -3.73 1.63
CA ASP A 73 8.73 -4.39 0.42
C ASP A 73 7.29 -3.96 0.09
N LYS A 74 7.05 -3.74 -1.21
CA LYS A 74 5.80 -3.18 -1.74
C LYS A 74 5.01 -4.22 -2.52
N PHE A 75 3.73 -4.35 -2.19
CA PHE A 75 2.82 -5.30 -2.79
C PHE A 75 1.53 -4.64 -3.25
N GLN A 76 0.96 -5.18 -4.32
CA GLN A 76 -0.44 -4.98 -4.65
C GLN A 76 -1.20 -6.22 -4.20
N PHE A 77 -2.04 -6.09 -3.18
CA PHE A 77 -2.96 -7.17 -2.82
C PHE A 77 -4.17 -7.07 -3.73
N GLU A 78 -4.47 -8.16 -4.43
CA GLU A 78 -5.50 -8.20 -5.45
C GLU A 78 -6.83 -7.68 -4.92
N ARG A 79 -7.41 -6.73 -5.64
CA ARG A 79 -8.70 -6.08 -5.33
C ARG A 79 -8.76 -5.32 -4.00
N LEU A 80 -7.67 -5.25 -3.23
CA LEU A 80 -7.65 -4.60 -1.91
C LEU A 80 -6.92 -3.25 -1.92
N GLY A 81 -5.73 -3.19 -2.52
CA GLY A 81 -4.91 -1.98 -2.50
C GLY A 81 -3.42 -2.28 -2.58
N TYR A 82 -2.65 -1.23 -2.36
CA TYR A 82 -1.20 -1.31 -2.25
C TYR A 82 -0.79 -1.30 -0.79
N PHE A 83 0.17 -2.16 -0.46
CA PHE A 83 0.63 -2.43 0.89
C PHE A 83 2.15 -2.40 0.96
N VAL A 84 2.66 -2.09 2.15
CA VAL A 84 4.08 -2.12 2.50
C VAL A 84 4.26 -3.01 3.71
N ALA A 85 5.31 -3.83 3.71
CA ALA A 85 5.74 -4.57 4.88
C ALA A 85 6.25 -3.60 5.96
N ASP A 86 5.61 -3.62 7.12
CA ASP A 86 5.94 -2.71 8.22
C ASP A 86 7.27 -3.12 8.87
N LYS A 87 8.00 -2.15 9.39
CA LYS A 87 9.25 -2.34 10.14
C LYS A 87 9.11 -3.22 11.39
N ASP A 88 7.90 -3.30 11.95
CA ASP A 88 7.58 -4.11 13.12
C ASP A 88 7.25 -5.57 12.72
N SER A 89 7.32 -5.91 11.42
CA SER A 89 7.15 -7.28 10.92
C SER A 89 8.29 -8.19 11.37
N THR A 90 7.94 -9.41 11.77
CA THR A 90 8.90 -10.48 12.06
C THR A 90 8.60 -11.72 11.20
N PRO A 91 9.54 -12.67 11.05
CA PRO A 91 9.30 -13.90 10.30
C PRO A 91 8.09 -14.71 10.78
N GLU A 92 7.73 -14.59 12.07
CA GLU A 92 6.58 -15.25 12.69
C GLU A 92 5.30 -14.41 12.63
N ASN A 93 5.43 -13.10 12.45
CA ASN A 93 4.32 -12.15 12.47
C ASN A 93 4.50 -11.05 11.41
N LEU A 94 3.96 -11.30 10.23
CA LEU A 94 4.00 -10.36 9.11
C LEU A 94 2.97 -9.24 9.31
N ILE A 95 3.41 -8.00 9.23
CA ILE A 95 2.56 -6.81 9.36
C ILE A 95 2.59 -6.04 8.04
N PHE A 96 1.42 -5.79 7.46
CA PHE A 96 1.28 -5.05 6.23
C PHE A 96 0.45 -3.78 6.44
N ASN A 97 1.05 -2.64 6.13
CA ASN A 97 0.37 -1.36 6.14
C ASN A 97 -0.19 -1.02 4.76
N ARG A 98 -1.48 -0.71 4.69
CA ARG A 98 -2.09 -0.25 3.44
C ARG A 98 -1.65 1.18 3.14
N THR A 99 -0.97 1.36 2.00
CA THR A 99 -0.54 2.67 1.51
C THR A 99 -1.68 3.40 0.82
N VAL A 100 -2.38 2.76 -0.11
CA VAL A 100 -3.51 3.35 -0.85
C VAL A 100 -4.48 2.27 -1.33
N THR A 101 -5.76 2.62 -1.47
CA THR A 101 -6.79 1.75 -2.06
C THR A 101 -6.69 1.73 -3.58
N LEU A 102 -7.22 0.69 -4.24
CA LEU A 102 -7.18 0.59 -5.72
C LEU A 102 -8.04 1.62 -6.44
N CYS A 103 -9.11 2.09 -5.79
CA CYS A 103 -10.01 3.09 -6.33
C CYS A 103 -10.15 4.22 -5.30
N ASP A 104 -10.14 5.45 -5.80
CA ASP A 104 -10.45 6.63 -5.00
C ASP A 104 -11.94 6.60 -4.64
N SER A 105 -12.26 6.51 -3.35
CA SER A 105 -13.65 6.65 -2.86
C SER A 105 -14.15 8.11 -2.94
N PHE A 106 -13.33 9.03 -3.46
CA PHE A 106 -13.66 10.45 -3.64
C PHE A 106 -14.71 10.62 -4.76
N GLY A 107 -15.97 10.33 -4.44
CA GLY A 107 -17.08 10.57 -5.38
C GLY A 107 -18.35 9.80 -5.07
N LYS A 108 -18.30 8.75 -4.25
CA LYS A 108 -19.54 8.14 -3.75
C LYS A 108 -20.04 8.95 -2.58
N ALA A 109 -20.91 9.91 -2.88
CA ALA A 109 -21.87 10.40 -1.90
C ALA A 109 -22.53 9.16 -1.28
N TRP A 110 -22.29 8.94 0.00
CA TRP A 110 -23.09 8.00 0.79
C TRP A 110 -24.55 8.43 0.60
N LYS A 111 -25.33 7.55 -0.03
CA LYS A 111 -26.79 7.65 -0.07
C LYS A 111 -27.34 6.72 1.00
#